data_AF-A0A6P7HEC5-F1
#
_entry.id   AF-A0A6P7HEC5-F1
#
_cell.length_a   1.000
_cell.length_b   1.000
_cell.length_c   1.000
_cell.angle_alpha   90.00
_cell.angle_beta   90.00
_cell.angle_gamma   90.00
#
_symmetry.space_group_name_H-M   'P 1'
#
loop_
_entity.id
_entity.type
_entity.pdbx_description
1 polymer ?
#
loop_
_entity_poly.entity_id
_entity_poly.type
_entity_poly.pdbx_seq_one_letter_code
_entity_poly.pdbx_strand_id
1 'polypeptide(L)'
;MALILKNRKKKSYSVVVPDAVVRYRIFEGVRFHYKRVNNRYSVWTQGPLRAEMVVLMMVTKYELRLGMNISYSTEYFIHKDQLLPSSRYVWALGGWGPCSASCGGGRRQRTAACFDNNINKIVKRTFCSLWQRPKLDFEKCNTFR
;
A
#
# COMPACT_ATOMS: atom_id res chain seq x y z
N MET A 1 -16.59 -5.96 15.24
CA MET A 1 -15.92 -5.51 14.01
C MET A 1 -14.75 -6.41 13.64
N ALA A 2 -14.59 -6.77 12.35
CA ALA A 2 -13.44 -7.52 11.85
C ALA A 2 -12.80 -6.81 10.64
N LEU A 3 -11.49 -6.93 10.49
CA LEU A 3 -10.72 -6.38 9.37
C LEU A 3 -10.24 -7.52 8.46
N ILE A 4 -10.37 -7.31 7.16
CA ILE A 4 -9.93 -8.27 6.14
C ILE A 4 -8.92 -7.59 5.25
N LEU A 5 -7.72 -8.15 5.19
CA LEU A 5 -6.70 -7.78 4.22
C LEU A 5 -6.82 -8.73 3.04
N LYS A 6 -7.13 -8.21 1.85
CA LYS A 6 -7.26 -9.00 0.63
C LYS A 6 -6.24 -8.54 -0.39
N ASN A 7 -5.54 -9.48 -1.02
CA ASN A 7 -4.78 -9.16 -2.23
C ASN A 7 -5.77 -8.92 -3.38
N ARG A 8 -5.64 -7.80 -4.09
CA ARG A 8 -6.56 -7.45 -5.18
C ARG A 8 -6.47 -8.43 -6.36
N LYS A 9 -5.28 -8.94 -6.66
CA LYS A 9 -4.99 -9.76 -7.84
C LYS A 9 -4.98 -11.26 -7.54
N LYS A 10 -4.67 -11.64 -6.29
CA LYS A 10 -4.67 -13.04 -5.85
C LYS A 10 -5.95 -13.36 -5.10
N LYS A 11 -6.38 -14.62 -5.09
CA LYS A 11 -7.46 -15.10 -4.21
C LYS A 11 -6.99 -15.31 -2.76
N SER A 12 -6.04 -14.50 -2.28
CA SER A 12 -5.51 -14.57 -0.91
C SER A 12 -6.14 -13.48 -0.03
N TYR A 13 -6.49 -13.85 1.20
CA TYR A 13 -7.01 -12.93 2.20
C TYR A 13 -6.58 -13.34 3.62
N SER A 14 -6.58 -12.38 4.54
CA SER A 14 -6.35 -12.57 5.96
C SER A 14 -7.46 -11.85 6.74
N VAL A 15 -8.19 -12.60 7.56
CA VAL A 15 -9.22 -12.06 8.46
C VAL A 15 -8.64 -11.92 9.87
N VAL A 16 -8.78 -10.74 10.47
CA VAL A 16 -8.33 -10.44 11.83
C VAL A 16 -9.43 -9.72 12.58
N VAL A 17 -9.71 -10.18 13.80
CA VAL A 17 -10.53 -9.45 14.78
C VAL A 17 -9.55 -8.76 15.73
N PRO A 18 -9.41 -7.42 15.68
CA PRO A 18 -8.48 -6.73 16.57
C PRO A 18 -8.94 -6.85 18.02
N ASP A 19 -8.21 -7.64 18.81
CA ASP A 19 -8.39 -7.80 20.25
C ASP A 19 -7.08 -7.48 21.00
N ALA A 20 -7.04 -7.69 22.31
CA ALA A 20 -5.84 -7.41 23.11
C ALA A 20 -4.68 -8.40 22.84
N VAL A 21 -4.96 -9.52 22.18
CA VAL A 21 -4.03 -10.64 22.00
C VAL A 21 -3.33 -10.53 20.63
N VAL A 22 -4.06 -10.20 19.57
CA VAL A 22 -3.52 -10.14 18.20
C VAL A 22 -2.99 -8.75 17.86
N ARG A 23 -1.69 -8.53 18.08
CA ARG A 23 -1.01 -7.25 17.83
C ARG A 23 -0.48 -7.08 16.41
N TYR A 24 -0.16 -8.17 15.71
CA TYR A 24 0.30 -8.11 14.33
C TYR A 24 0.00 -9.41 13.55
N ARG A 25 -0.01 -9.32 12.22
CA ARG A 25 -0.02 -10.49 11.31
C ARG A 25 0.85 -10.22 10.09
N ILE A 26 1.58 -11.24 9.64
CA ILE A 26 2.33 -11.16 8.39
C ILE A 26 1.41 -11.63 7.25
N PHE A 27 1.26 -10.81 6.22
CA PHE A 27 0.47 -11.13 5.03
C PHE A 27 1.14 -10.52 3.79
N GLU A 28 1.23 -11.28 2.69
CA GLU A 28 1.99 -10.90 1.47
C GLU A 28 3.42 -10.41 1.78
N GLY A 29 4.07 -11.00 2.79
CA GLY A 29 5.45 -10.66 3.19
C GLY A 29 5.59 -9.35 3.97
N VAL A 30 4.48 -8.74 4.39
CA VAL A 30 4.44 -7.48 5.13
C VAL A 30 3.81 -7.69 6.51
N ARG A 31 4.39 -7.07 7.55
CA ARG A 31 3.84 -7.09 8.90
C ARG A 31 2.79 -5.99 9.06
N PHE A 32 1.53 -6.39 9.22
CA PHE A 32 0.43 -5.51 9.57
C PHE A 32 0.24 -5.50 11.08
N HIS A 33 0.26 -4.31 11.66
CA HIS A 33 0.01 -4.08 13.07
C HIS A 33 -1.47 -3.75 13.30
N TYR A 34 -2.03 -4.24 14.40
CA TYR A 34 -3.42 -4.01 14.78
C TYR A 34 -3.48 -3.41 16.18
N LYS A 35 -4.39 -2.45 16.37
CA LYS A 35 -4.67 -1.86 17.68
C LYS A 35 -6.14 -1.49 17.78
N ARG A 36 -6.70 -1.73 18.96
CA ARG A 36 -8.04 -1.28 19.35
C ARG A 36 -7.90 -0.40 20.60
N VAL A 37 -8.35 0.85 20.54
CA VAL A 37 -8.37 1.78 21.68
C VAL A 37 -9.73 2.47 21.71
N ASN A 38 -10.48 2.38 22.81
CA ASN A 38 -11.76 3.08 23.03
C ASN A 38 -12.82 2.97 21.92
N ASN A 39 -12.75 1.96 21.04
CA ASN A 39 -13.57 1.78 19.81
C ASN A 39 -12.96 2.33 18.50
N ARG A 40 -11.74 2.86 18.52
CA ARG A 40 -10.92 3.11 17.33
C ARG A 40 -10.12 1.86 16.97
N TYR A 41 -10.39 1.32 15.80
CA TYR A 41 -9.67 0.20 15.21
C TYR A 41 -8.63 0.75 14.24
N SER A 42 -7.39 0.31 14.34
CA SER A 42 -6.29 0.79 13.50
C SER A 42 -5.50 -0.38 12.95
N VAL A 43 -5.18 -0.30 11.65
CA VAL A 43 -4.29 -1.21 10.94
C VAL A 43 -3.23 -0.38 10.22
N TRP A 44 -1.96 -0.71 10.41
CA TRP A 44 -0.86 0.01 9.76
C TRP A 44 0.32 -0.91 9.45
N THR A 45 1.18 -0.46 8.54
CA THR A 45 2.41 -1.16 8.17
C THR A 45 3.48 -0.16 7.74
N GLN A 46 4.75 -0.51 7.96
CA GLN A 46 5.93 0.26 7.53
C GLN A 46 6.59 -0.30 6.26
N GLY A 47 6.21 -1.52 5.83
CA GLY A 47 6.94 -2.26 4.81
C GLY A 47 6.47 -1.94 3.39
N PRO A 48 7.35 -2.07 2.38
CA PRO A 48 6.96 -1.82 1.01
C PRO A 48 5.85 -2.81 0.64
N LEU A 49 4.67 -2.26 0.39
CA LEU A 49 3.52 -3.05 0.00
C LEU A 49 3.71 -3.51 -1.44
N ARG A 50 4.28 -4.70 -1.60
CA ARG A 50 4.57 -5.29 -2.91
C ARG A 50 3.33 -5.84 -3.60
N ALA A 51 2.14 -5.69 -3.03
CA ALA A 51 0.88 -6.13 -3.61
C ALA A 51 -0.14 -5.00 -3.56
N GLU A 52 -1.06 -4.95 -4.53
CA GLU A 52 -2.26 -4.13 -4.43
C GLU A 52 -3.18 -4.75 -3.38
N MET A 53 -3.37 -4.06 -2.27
CA MET A 53 -4.16 -4.53 -1.14
C MET A 53 -5.51 -3.83 -1.09
N VAL A 54 -6.54 -4.58 -0.71
CA VAL A 54 -7.88 -4.07 -0.38
C VAL A 54 -8.12 -4.35 1.10
N VAL A 55 -8.44 -3.30 1.85
CA VAL A 55 -8.88 -3.42 3.25
C VAL A 55 -10.40 -3.44 3.24
N LEU A 56 -10.98 -4.56 3.67
CA LEU A 56 -12.41 -4.68 3.89
C LEU A 56 -12.69 -4.72 5.40
N MET A 57 -13.89 -4.31 5.75
CA MET A 57 -14.31 -4.13 7.12
C MET A 57 -15.68 -4.78 7.29
N MET A 58 -15.77 -5.73 8.21
CA MET A 58 -17.04 -6.34 8.61
C MET A 58 -17.53 -5.64 9.88
N VAL A 59 -18.71 -5.05 9.77
CA VAL A 59 -19.37 -4.26 10.81
C VAL A 59 -20.78 -4.80 11.05
N THR A 60 -21.22 -4.73 12.29
CA THR A 60 -22.59 -5.11 12.66
C THR A 60 -23.59 -4.04 12.21
N LYS A 61 -24.86 -4.42 12.03
CA LYS A 61 -25.93 -3.46 11.70
C LYS A 61 -26.08 -2.36 12.75
N TYR A 62 -25.78 -2.66 14.01
CA TYR A 62 -25.83 -1.70 15.11
C TYR A 62 -24.71 -0.64 14.98
N GLU A 63 -23.45 -1.08 14.79
CA GLU A 63 -22.32 -0.17 14.58
C GLU A 63 -22.52 0.73 13.36
N LEU A 64 -23.12 0.20 12.29
CA LEU A 64 -23.48 0.99 11.10
C LEU A 64 -24.50 2.11 11.41
N ARG A 65 -25.49 1.84 12.26
CA ARG A 65 -26.53 2.82 12.62
C ARG A 65 -26.00 3.96 13.49
N LEU A 66 -24.96 3.70 14.30
CA LEU A 66 -24.32 4.72 15.13
C LEU A 66 -23.42 5.68 14.36
N GLY A 67 -23.18 5.42 13.07
CA GLY A 67 -22.26 6.20 12.24
C GLY A 67 -20.81 5.80 12.46
N MET A 68 -20.05 5.78 11.36
CA MET A 68 -18.64 5.39 11.38
C MET A 68 -17.78 6.45 10.71
N ASN A 69 -16.68 6.80 11.37
CA ASN A 69 -15.67 7.66 10.79
C ASN A 69 -14.47 6.82 10.34
N ILE A 70 -14.17 6.86 9.04
CA ILE A 70 -13.06 6.13 8.44
C ILE A 70 -12.04 7.12 7.92
N SER A 71 -10.81 7.01 8.42
CA SER A 71 -9.65 7.76 7.92
C SER A 71 -8.54 6.80 7.52
N TYR A 72 -7.79 7.16 6.48
CA TYR A 72 -6.59 6.45 6.06
C TYR A 72 -5.49 7.45 5.74
N SER A 73 -4.26 7.09 6.04
CA SER A 73 -3.06 7.85 5.69
C SER A 73 -2.02 6.91 5.10
N THR A 74 -1.26 7.41 4.14
CA THR A 74 -0.17 6.67 3.51
C THR A 74 1.04 7.59 3.41
N GLU A 75 2.14 7.18 4.03
CA GLU A 75 3.44 7.82 3.89
C GLU A 75 4.30 6.93 3.00
N TYR A 76 4.96 7.54 2.01
CA TYR A 76 5.84 6.85 1.08
C TYR A 76 7.12 7.66 0.97
N PHE A 77 8.25 6.97 0.89
CA PHE A 77 9.54 7.61 0.68
C PHE A 77 9.77 7.75 -0.84
N ILE A 78 9.73 8.99 -1.34
CA ILE A 78 10.29 9.32 -2.65
C ILE A 78 11.72 9.79 -2.40
N HIS A 79 12.69 9.17 -3.07
CA HIS A 79 14.03 9.75 -3.14
C HIS A 79 13.95 11.02 -3.97
N LYS A 80 14.22 12.18 -3.35
CA LYS A 80 14.12 13.51 -3.99
C LYS A 80 14.94 13.61 -5.28
N ASP A 81 16.02 12.83 -5.36
CA ASP A 81 16.93 12.69 -6.49
C ASP A 81 16.24 12.12 -7.75
N GLN A 82 15.00 11.61 -7.63
CA GLN A 82 14.20 11.03 -8.72
C GLN A 82 13.00 11.90 -9.14
N LEU A 83 12.93 13.16 -8.68
CA LEU A 83 11.91 14.12 -9.11
C LEU A 83 12.39 14.87 -10.36
N LEU A 84 11.61 14.83 -11.45
CA LEU A 84 11.84 15.67 -12.63
C LEU A 84 11.59 17.16 -12.27
N PRO A 85 12.26 18.14 -12.92
CA PRO A 85 12.28 19.54 -12.43
C PRO A 85 10.93 20.27 -12.48
N SER A 86 10.69 21.09 -11.43
CA SER A 86 9.81 22.28 -11.31
C SER A 86 8.42 22.31 -11.96
N SER A 87 7.68 21.20 -12.00
CA SER A 87 6.22 21.22 -12.21
C SER A 87 5.50 20.99 -10.88
N ARG A 88 4.27 21.52 -10.71
CA ARG A 88 3.43 21.19 -9.54
C ARG A 88 3.20 19.68 -9.47
N TYR A 89 2.93 19.04 -10.60
CA TYR A 89 2.70 17.61 -10.69
C TYR A 89 3.87 16.93 -11.41
N VAL A 90 4.55 16.03 -10.72
CA VAL A 90 5.74 15.34 -11.22
C VAL A 90 5.63 13.83 -11.05
N TRP A 91 6.17 13.09 -12.00
CA TRP A 91 6.34 11.66 -11.83
C TRP A 91 7.46 11.40 -10.83
N ALA A 92 7.14 10.63 -9.81
CA ALA A 92 8.07 10.15 -8.80
C ALA A 92 8.25 8.64 -8.96
N LEU A 93 9.50 8.19 -9.02
CA LEU A 93 9.82 6.77 -8.98
C LEU A 93 9.67 6.25 -7.53
N GLY A 94 8.75 5.32 -7.33
CA GLY A 94 8.58 4.59 -6.08
C GLY A 94 9.44 3.32 -6.06
N GLY A 95 9.41 2.55 -4.97
CA GLY A 95 10.18 1.31 -4.84
C GLY A 95 9.80 0.21 -5.85
N TRP A 96 10.40 -0.96 -5.69
CA TRP A 96 10.11 -2.13 -6.52
C TRP A 96 8.72 -2.73 -6.23
N GLY A 97 7.99 -3.03 -7.30
CA GLY A 97 6.70 -3.72 -7.25
C GLY A 97 6.82 -5.20 -6.86
N PRO A 98 5.71 -5.97 -6.99
CA PRO A 98 5.71 -7.41 -6.76
C PRO A 98 6.73 -8.12 -7.65
N CYS A 99 7.32 -9.18 -7.12
CA CYS A 99 8.02 -10.16 -7.94
C CYS A 99 7.00 -10.95 -8.77
N SER A 100 7.32 -11.21 -10.04
CA SER A 100 6.49 -12.01 -10.94
C SER A 100 6.32 -13.46 -10.49
N ALA A 101 7.25 -13.97 -9.69
CA ALA A 101 7.23 -15.31 -9.13
C ALA A 101 7.48 -15.26 -7.62
N SER A 102 6.87 -16.18 -6.87
CA SER A 102 7.08 -16.30 -5.41
C SER A 102 8.35 -17.08 -5.05
N CYS A 103 8.87 -17.91 -5.94
CA CYS A 103 10.08 -18.73 -5.78
C CYS A 103 10.70 -19.05 -7.15
N GLY A 104 11.92 -19.60 -7.18
CA GLY A 104 12.55 -20.09 -8.41
C GLY A 104 13.04 -19.00 -9.38
N GLY A 105 13.15 -17.76 -8.91
CA GLY A 105 13.51 -16.61 -9.74
C GLY A 105 12.31 -15.95 -10.43
N GLY A 106 12.32 -14.63 -10.45
CA GLY A 106 11.33 -13.80 -11.14
C GLY A 106 11.88 -12.41 -11.46
N ARG A 107 11.03 -11.53 -11.96
CA ARG A 107 11.36 -10.13 -12.23
C ARG A 107 10.37 -9.21 -11.52
N ARG A 108 10.84 -8.08 -11.03
CA ARG A 108 10.01 -7.00 -10.48
C ARG A 108 10.33 -5.71 -11.19
N GLN A 109 9.34 -4.82 -11.28
CA GLN A 109 9.42 -3.55 -11.99
C GLN A 109 9.40 -2.39 -10.98
N ARG A 110 10.18 -1.33 -11.23
CA ARG A 110 10.10 -0.08 -10.44
C ARG A 110 8.69 0.48 -10.54
N THR A 111 8.19 1.10 -9.48
CA THR A 111 6.87 1.75 -9.50
C THR A 111 6.99 3.24 -9.80
N ALA A 112 5.92 3.86 -10.29
CA ALA A 112 5.83 5.32 -10.42
C ALA A 112 4.47 5.84 -9.95
N ALA A 113 4.49 6.99 -9.32
CA ALA A 113 3.31 7.71 -8.84
C ALA A 113 3.38 9.19 -9.26
N CYS A 114 2.24 9.83 -9.35
CA CYS A 114 2.17 11.27 -9.59
C CYS A 114 2.20 11.99 -8.25
N PHE A 115 3.10 12.96 -8.08
CA PHE A 115 3.34 13.69 -6.84
C PHE A 115 3.03 15.18 -7.03
N ASP A 116 2.26 15.77 -6.13
CA ASP A 116 2.04 17.21 -6.04
C ASP A 116 3.08 17.82 -5.10
N ASN A 117 4.02 18.58 -5.68
CA ASN A 117 5.11 19.25 -4.98
C ASN A 117 4.62 20.33 -4.00
N ASN A 118 3.43 20.92 -4.21
CA ASN A 118 2.95 22.00 -3.35
C ASN A 118 2.43 21.48 -2.01
N ILE A 119 1.74 20.34 -2.03
CA ILE A 119 1.14 19.72 -0.83
C ILE A 119 1.93 18.51 -0.33
N ASN A 120 3.03 18.16 -1.01
CA ASN A 120 3.87 17.00 -0.73
C ASN A 120 3.10 15.67 -0.66
N LYS A 121 2.20 15.41 -1.62
CA LYS A 121 1.34 14.21 -1.63
C LYS A 121 1.25 13.55 -3.01
N ILE A 122 1.07 12.22 -3.01
CA ILE A 122 0.71 11.47 -4.22
C ILE A 122 -0.73 11.82 -4.56
N VAL A 123 -0.94 12.16 -5.81
CA VAL A 123 -2.24 12.46 -6.39
C VAL A 123 -2.58 11.45 -7.49
N LYS A 124 -3.79 11.56 -8.06
CA LYS A 124 -4.20 10.70 -9.17
C LYS A 124 -3.20 10.81 -10.33
N ARG A 125 -2.94 9.68 -10.99
CA ARG A 125 -2.00 9.60 -12.14
C ARG A 125 -2.30 10.59 -13.26
N THR A 126 -3.57 10.98 -13.41
CA THR A 126 -4.05 11.92 -14.43
C THR A 126 -3.54 13.35 -14.25
N PHE A 127 -3.09 13.73 -13.05
CA PHE A 127 -2.51 15.05 -12.81
C PHE A 127 -1.10 15.19 -13.44
N CYS A 128 -0.42 14.07 -13.70
CA CYS A 128 0.87 14.06 -14.36
C CYS A 128 0.69 13.71 -15.84
N SER A 129 1.44 14.39 -16.71
CA SER A 129 1.43 14.10 -18.15
C SER A 129 1.91 12.68 -18.40
N LEU A 130 1.10 11.85 -19.08
CA LEU A 130 1.48 10.49 -19.45
C LEU A 130 2.68 10.46 -20.41
N TRP A 131 2.85 11.52 -21.21
CA TRP A 131 4.00 11.68 -22.11
C TRP A 131 5.33 11.82 -21.37
N GLN A 132 5.30 12.36 -20.15
CA GLN A 132 6.48 12.53 -19.31
C GLN A 132 6.67 11.35 -18.34
N ARG A 133 5.91 10.27 -18.49
CA ARG A 133 6.02 9.12 -17.59
C ARG A 133 7.37 8.43 -17.79
N PRO A 134 8.20 8.29 -16.75
CA PRO A 134 9.51 7.69 -16.88
C PRO A 134 9.40 6.21 -17.26
N LYS A 135 10.39 5.74 -18.02
CA LYS A 135 10.59 4.31 -18.25
C LYS A 135 10.93 3.66 -16.91
N LEU A 136 10.27 2.54 -16.63
CA LEU A 136 10.42 1.84 -15.37
C LEU A 136 11.44 0.72 -15.51
N ASP A 137 12.41 0.70 -14.60
CA ASP A 137 13.44 -0.34 -14.54
C ASP A 137 12.86 -1.69 -14.13
N PHE A 138 13.62 -2.75 -14.42
CA PHE A 138 13.32 -4.13 -14.02
C PHE A 138 14.53 -4.75 -13.33
N GLU A 139 14.29 -5.54 -12.29
CA GLU A 139 15.34 -6.32 -11.64
C GLU A 139 14.89 -7.75 -11.35
N LYS A 140 15.87 -8.64 -11.19
CA LYS A 140 15.62 -10.02 -10.76
C LYS A 140 15.25 -10.05 -9.28
N CYS A 141 14.38 -10.98 -8.90
CA CYS A 141 13.95 -11.17 -7.53
C CYS A 141 13.73 -12.66 -7.25
N ASN A 142 13.75 -13.04 -5.97
CA ASN A 142 13.52 -14.42 -5.50
C ASN A 142 14.46 -15.44 -6.17
N THR A 143 15.71 -15.06 -6.43
CA THR A 143 16.74 -15.88 -7.10
C THR A 143 17.58 -16.73 -6.16
N PHE A 144 17.18 -16.84 -4.88
CA PHE A 144 17.89 -17.68 -3.93
C PHE A 144 17.78 -19.14 -4.37
N ARG A 145 18.94 -19.80 -4.38
CA ARG A 145 19.13 -21.20 -4.73
C ARG A 145 19.43 -21.99 -3.46
#